data_AF-A0A9E5EKE4-F1
#
_entry.id   AF-A0A9E5EKE4-F1
#
_cell.length_a   1.000
_cell.length_b   1.000
_cell.length_c   1.000
_cell.angle_alpha   90.00
_cell.angle_beta   90.00
_cell.angle_gamma   90.00
#
_symmetry.space_group_name_H-M   'P 1'
#
loop_
_entity.id
_entity.type
_entity.pdbx_description
1 polymer ?
#
loop_
_entity_poly.entity_id
_entity_poly.type
_entity_poly.pdbx_seq_one_letter_code
_entity_poly.pdbx_strand_id
1 'polypeptide(L)'
;MILLKTITQIDQINDPTLRRVISQRFNEPFDPDIDGYGILIEPGDTPEDLESEVGLALFEGTPIEWVEEHPGCFELTLIPDVGDFGISIYLPKDSGIDPRFFELCS
;
A
#
# COMPACT_ATOMS: atom_id res chain seq x y z
N MET A 1 5.66 -5.65 -7.07
CA MET A 1 4.52 -5.19 -6.26
C MET A 1 3.79 -6.40 -5.70
N ILE A 2 3.44 -6.36 -4.42
CA ILE A 2 2.71 -7.46 -3.76
C ILE A 2 1.33 -6.98 -3.34
N LEU A 3 0.29 -7.68 -3.81
CA LEU A 3 -1.06 -7.53 -3.30
C LEU A 3 -1.21 -8.29 -1.98
N LEU A 4 -1.67 -7.59 -0.95
CA LEU A 4 -1.86 -8.12 0.40
C LEU A 4 -3.36 -8.32 0.63
N LYS A 5 -3.84 -9.50 0.22
CA LYS A 5 -5.25 -9.93 0.36
C LYS A 5 -5.42 -11.06 1.37
N THR A 6 -4.32 -11.57 1.91
CA THR A 6 -4.33 -12.70 2.86
C THR A 6 -3.17 -12.55 3.85
N ILE A 7 -3.35 -13.10 5.05
CA ILE A 7 -2.30 -13.14 6.08
C ILE A 7 -1.06 -13.91 5.59
N THR A 8 -1.25 -14.95 4.78
CA THR A 8 -0.13 -15.72 4.21
C THR A 8 0.80 -14.87 3.35
N GLN A 9 0.28 -13.88 2.63
CA GLN A 9 1.11 -12.95 1.84
C GLN A 9 1.92 -12.02 2.75
N ILE A 10 1.35 -11.61 3.89
CA ILE A 10 2.02 -10.77 4.88
C ILE A 10 3.17 -11.53 5.54
N ASP A 11 2.96 -12.81 5.87
CA ASP A 11 3.98 -13.66 6.48
C ASP A 11 5.22 -13.86 5.58
N GLN A 12 5.07 -13.69 4.27
CA GLN A 12 6.15 -13.80 3.28
C GLN A 12 6.99 -12.51 3.14
N ILE A 13 6.60 -11.42 3.79
CA ILE A 13 7.35 -10.16 3.74
C ILE A 13 8.66 -10.32 4.54
N ASN A 14 9.78 -10.28 3.82
CA ASN A 14 11.10 -10.50 4.42
C ASN A 14 11.49 -9.44 5.44
N ASP A 15 11.17 -8.16 5.18
CA ASP A 15 11.46 -7.07 6.11
C ASP A 15 10.57 -7.17 7.37
N PRO A 16 11.14 -7.40 8.56
CA PRO A 16 10.37 -7.57 9.79
C PRO A 16 9.71 -6.27 10.27
N THR A 17 10.24 -5.10 9.91
CA THR A 17 9.64 -3.80 10.22
C THR A 17 8.39 -3.60 9.39
N LEU A 18 8.48 -3.83 8.07
CA LEU A 18 7.32 -3.74 7.17
C LEU A 18 6.25 -4.76 7.58
N ARG A 19 6.65 -6.02 7.80
CA ARG A 19 5.72 -7.06 8.25
C ARG A 19 4.99 -6.66 9.52
N ARG A 20 5.69 -6.09 10.50
CA ARG A 20 5.07 -5.65 11.75
C ARG A 20 4.03 -4.54 11.53
N VAL A 21 4.36 -3.52 10.74
CA VAL A 21 3.44 -2.41 10.45
C VAL A 21 2.20 -2.94 9.71
N ILE A 22 2.41 -3.70 8.63
CA ILE A 22 1.35 -4.25 7.81
C ILE A 22 0.44 -5.16 8.64
N SER A 23 1.01 -6.06 9.44
CA SER A 23 0.22 -7.00 10.27
C SER A 23 -0.72 -6.32 11.26
N GLN A 24 -0.47 -5.06 11.66
CA GLN A 24 -1.38 -4.33 12.57
C GLN A 24 -2.73 -3.99 11.94
N ARG A 25 -2.81 -3.94 10.60
CA ARG A 25 -4.04 -3.64 9.87
C ARG A 25 -4.86 -4.88 9.51
N PHE A 26 -4.26 -6.07 9.60
CA PHE A 26 -4.90 -7.33 9.24
C PHE A 26 -5.20 -8.10 10.52
N ASN A 27 -6.43 -7.97 11.02
CA ASN A 27 -6.93 -8.75 12.16
C ASN A 27 -7.83 -9.88 11.67
N GLU A 28 -7.85 -11.02 12.37
CA GLU A 28 -8.74 -12.12 12.02
C GLU A 28 -10.15 -11.96 12.62
N PRO A 29 -11.22 -12.30 11.88
CA PRO A 29 -11.22 -12.73 10.47
C PRO A 29 -11.05 -11.54 9.52
N PHE A 30 -10.12 -11.67 8.57
CA PHE A 30 -9.87 -10.67 7.52
C PHE A 30 -10.59 -11.08 6.24
N ASP A 31 -11.43 -10.20 5.69
CA ASP A 31 -12.09 -10.36 4.41
C ASP A 31 -11.72 -9.20 3.49
N PRO A 32 -10.89 -9.41 2.43
CA PRO A 32 -10.43 -8.33 1.59
C PRO A 32 -11.54 -7.61 0.80
N ASP A 33 -12.72 -8.23 0.64
CA ASP A 33 -13.86 -7.62 -0.03
C ASP A 33 -14.64 -6.67 0.92
N ILE A 34 -14.39 -6.74 2.22
CA ILE A 34 -15.05 -5.92 3.26
C ILE A 34 -14.05 -4.97 3.92
N ASP A 35 -12.90 -5.50 4.34
CA ASP A 35 -11.85 -4.79 5.08
C ASP A 35 -10.89 -4.03 4.14
N GLY A 36 -10.99 -4.26 2.83
CA GLY A 36 -10.08 -3.74 1.82
C GLY A 36 -8.81 -4.57 1.69
N TYR A 37 -7.84 -4.07 0.92
CA TYR A 37 -6.58 -4.78 0.70
C TYR A 37 -5.37 -3.84 0.74
N GLY A 38 -4.21 -4.44 0.99
CA GLY A 38 -2.94 -3.72 0.98
C GLY A 38 -2.19 -3.90 -0.33
N ILE A 39 -1.30 -2.95 -0.63
CA ILE A 39 -0.33 -3.02 -1.72
C ILE A 39 1.04 -2.70 -1.14
N LEU A 40 2.01 -3.60 -1.25
CA LEU A 40 3.40 -3.32 -0.91
C LEU A 40 4.20 -3.03 -2.19
N ILE A 41 4.77 -1.82 -2.26
CA ILE A 41 5.68 -1.42 -3.35
C ILE A 41 7.03 -2.11 -3.17
N GLU A 42 7.57 -2.65 -4.25
CA GLU A 42 8.87 -3.32 -4.31
C GLU A 42 9.84 -2.58 -5.24
N PRO A 43 11.16 -2.79 -5.08
CA PRO A 43 12.14 -2.29 -6.03
C PRO A 43 11.85 -2.76 -7.46
N GLY A 44 11.79 -1.82 -8.39
CA GLY A 44 11.49 -2.07 -9.81
C GLY A 44 10.03 -1.85 -10.21
N ASP A 45 9.11 -1.67 -9.25
CA ASP A 45 7.76 -1.20 -9.54
C ASP A 45 7.77 0.28 -9.98
N THR A 46 6.78 0.67 -10.78
CA THR A 46 6.61 2.03 -11.25
C THR A 46 5.26 2.63 -10.79
N PRO A 47 5.15 3.97 -10.65
CA PRO A 47 3.88 4.66 -10.50
C PRO A 47 2.79 4.18 -11.47
N GLU A 48 3.16 3.93 -12.73
CA GLU A 48 2.24 3.46 -13.75
C GLU A 48 1.70 2.05 -13.46
N ASP A 49 2.52 1.16 -12.89
CA ASP A 49 2.08 -0.17 -12.46
C ASP A 49 1.07 -0.07 -11.30
N LEU A 50 1.32 0.84 -10.36
CA LEU A 50 0.42 1.09 -9.23
C LEU A 50 -0.91 1.67 -9.71
N GLU A 51 -0.91 2.69 -10.56
CA GLU A 51 -2.12 3.29 -11.12
C GLU A 51 -2.91 2.27 -11.96
N SER A 52 -2.23 1.39 -12.70
CA SER A 52 -2.89 0.32 -13.44
C SER A 52 -3.52 -0.74 -12.53
N GLU A 53 -2.91 -1.04 -11.38
CA GLU A 53 -3.45 -1.99 -10.40
C GLU A 53 -4.65 -1.40 -9.64
N VAL A 54 -4.54 -0.13 -9.23
CA VAL A 54 -5.59 0.59 -8.50
C VAL A 54 -6.73 1.03 -9.43
N GLY A 55 -6.43 1.27 -10.71
CA GLY A 55 -7.39 1.77 -11.69
C GLY A 55 -7.70 3.26 -11.56
N LEU A 56 -6.84 4.02 -10.87
CA LEU A 56 -7.00 5.45 -10.59
C LEU A 56 -5.73 6.22 -10.95
N ALA A 57 -5.88 7.49 -11.34
CA ALA A 57 -4.78 8.39 -11.65
C ALA A 57 -4.25 9.07 -10.36
N LEU A 58 -3.57 8.28 -9.53
CA LEU A 58 -3.01 8.69 -8.23
C LEU A 58 -2.13 9.93 -8.32
N PHE A 59 -1.34 10.08 -9.38
CA PHE A 59 -0.40 11.18 -9.54
C PHE A 59 -1.01 12.38 -10.30
N GLU A 60 -2.24 12.26 -10.83
CA GLU A 60 -2.94 13.33 -11.55
C GLU A 60 -4.14 13.91 -10.77
N GLY A 61 -4.29 13.56 -9.49
CA GLY A 61 -5.22 14.22 -8.58
C GLY A 61 -6.23 13.33 -7.86
N THR A 62 -6.08 12.00 -7.89
CA THR A 62 -6.80 11.16 -6.92
C THR A 62 -6.33 11.49 -5.50
N PRO A 63 -7.24 11.84 -4.58
CA PRO A 63 -6.86 12.20 -3.22
C PRO A 63 -6.30 10.99 -2.47
N ILE A 64 -5.19 11.22 -1.77
CA ILE A 64 -4.73 10.33 -0.71
C ILE A 64 -5.41 10.79 0.58
N GLU A 65 -6.24 9.92 1.15
CA GLU A 65 -7.07 10.25 2.32
C GLU A 65 -6.23 10.37 3.59
N TRP A 66 -5.16 9.57 3.69
CA TRP A 66 -4.28 9.58 4.84
C TRP A 66 -2.86 9.15 4.47
N VAL A 67 -1.87 9.79 5.09
CA VAL A 67 -0.47 9.38 5.04
C VAL A 67 0.05 9.25 6.46
N GLU A 68 0.55 8.06 6.81
CA GLU A 68 1.20 7.79 8.09
C GLU A 68 2.66 7.39 7.86
N GLU A 69 3.57 8.06 8.56
CA GLU A 69 5.00 7.77 8.47
C GLU A 69 5.41 6.76 9.56
N HIS A 70 6.00 5.65 9.13
CA HIS A 70 6.59 4.63 10.01
C HIS A 70 8.13 4.61 9.88
N PRO A 71 8.88 4.01 10.81
CA PRO A 71 10.35 3.96 10.71
C PRO A 71 10.91 3.32 9.43
N GLY A 72 10.16 2.44 8.76
CA GLY A 72 10.61 1.72 7.55
C GLY A 72 9.81 1.99 6.27
N CYS A 73 8.66 2.66 6.37
CA CYS A 73 7.77 2.92 5.23
C CYS A 73 6.87 4.13 5.48
N PHE A 74 6.23 4.61 4.42
CA PHE A 74 4.98 5.35 4.52
C PHE A 74 3.81 4.38 4.31
N GLU A 75 2.72 4.59 5.02
CA GLU A 75 1.42 3.94 4.80
C GLU A 75 0.46 5.00 4.27
N LEU A 76 -0.03 4.80 3.06
CA LEU A 76 -0.97 5.70 2.40
C LEU A 76 -2.31 4.99 2.31
N THR A 77 -3.39 5.67 2.66
CA THR A 77 -4.75 5.15 2.47
C THR A 77 -5.42 5.94 1.37
N LEU A 78 -5.97 5.23 0.38
CA LEU A 78 -6.92 5.79 -0.57
C LEU A 78 -8.29 5.13 -0.37
N ILE A 79 -9.36 5.88 -0.66
CA ILE A 79 -10.71 5.35 -0.71
C ILE A 79 -11.21 5.60 -2.15
N PRO A 80 -11.27 4.56 -3.00
CA PRO A 80 -11.82 4.70 -4.35
C PRO A 80 -13.27 5.18 -4.32
N ASP A 81 -13.65 6.07 -5.25
CA ASP A 81 -15.05 6.50 -5.43
C ASP A 81 -16.01 5.33 -5.74
N VAL A 82 -15.45 4.22 -6.24
CA VAL A 82 -16.16 2.99 -6.56
C VAL A 82 -15.85 1.91 -5.52
N GLY A 83 -16.45 2.03 -4.34
CA GLY A 83 -16.33 1.06 -3.25
C GLY A 83 -16.65 1.68 -1.89
N ASP A 84 -16.68 0.84 -0.86
CA ASP A 84 -16.79 1.22 0.56
C ASP A 84 -15.55 0.79 1.38
N PHE A 85 -14.48 0.35 0.71
CA PHE A 85 -13.25 -0.11 1.35
C PHE A 85 -12.05 0.80 1.02
N GLY A 86 -11.10 0.87 1.95
CA GLY A 86 -9.83 1.56 1.75
C GLY A 86 -8.80 0.63 1.11
N ILE A 87 -7.91 1.19 0.29
CA ILE A 87 -6.69 0.51 -0.17
C ILE A 87 -5.52 1.12 0.58
N SER A 88 -4.74 0.28 1.26
CA SER A 88 -3.53 0.70 1.98
C SER A 88 -2.28 0.43 1.14
N ILE A 89 -1.58 1.48 0.72
CA ILE A 89 -0.32 1.38 0.00
C ILE A 89 0.83 1.53 1.01
N TYR A 90 1.72 0.55 1.05
CA TYR A 90 2.93 0.56 1.86
C TYR A 90 4.12 0.87 0.95
N LEU A 91 4.74 2.02 1.20
CA LEU A 91 5.88 2.54 0.45
C LEU A 91 7.17 2.41 1.28
N PRO A 92 8.03 1.41 1.03
CA PRO A 92 9.29 1.28 1.75
C PRO A 92 10.21 2.48 1.56
N LYS A 93 10.97 2.85 2.58
CA LYS A 93 12.01 3.90 2.50
C LYS A 93 13.35 3.37 1.97
N ASP A 94 13.30 2.40 1.06
CA ASP A 94 14.47 1.77 0.46
C ASP A 94 14.95 2.57 -0.77
N SER A 95 16.27 2.63 -0.99
CA SER A 95 16.90 3.25 -2.16
C SER A 95 16.53 2.64 -3.51
N GLY A 96 15.97 1.42 -3.55
CA GLY A 96 15.54 0.74 -4.76
C GLY A 96 14.13 1.12 -5.25
N ILE A 97 13.39 1.92 -4.49
CA ILE A 97 12.05 2.38 -4.84
C ILE A 97 12.12 3.56 -5.82
N ASP A 98 11.26 3.59 -6.84
CA ASP A 98 11.15 4.74 -7.75
C ASP A 98 10.81 6.00 -6.93
N PRO A 99 11.65 7.05 -6.97
CA PRO A 99 11.47 8.22 -6.12
C PRO A 99 10.16 8.98 -6.41
N ARG A 100 9.55 8.78 -7.57
CA ARG A 100 8.26 9.39 -7.91
C ARG A 100 7.15 8.98 -6.93
N PHE A 101 7.19 7.76 -6.38
CA PHE A 101 6.20 7.33 -5.40
C PHE A 101 6.09 8.24 -4.16
N PHE A 102 7.19 8.92 -3.77
CA PHE A 102 7.18 9.81 -2.62
C PHE A 102 6.40 11.11 -2.86
N GLU A 103 6.02 11.42 -4.10
CA GLU A 103 5.11 12.53 -4.42
C GLU A 103 3.71 12.31 -3.82
N LEU A 104 3.31 11.06 -3.56
CA LEU A 104 2.05 10.75 -2.88
C LEU A 104 2.10 10.99 -1.36
N CYS A 105 3.28 11.24 -0.80
CA CYS A 105 3.47 11.40 0.65
C CYS A 105 3.44 12.87 1.11
N SER A 106 3.24 13.83 0.20
CA SER A 106 3.33 15.28 0.47
C SER A 106 1.99 15.96 0.68
#